data_AF-A0A382PME0-F1
#
_entry.id   AF-A0A382PME0-F1
#
_cell.length_a   1.000
_cell.length_b   1.000
_cell.length_c   1.000
_cell.angle_alpha   90.00
_cell.angle_beta   90.00
_cell.angle_gamma   90.00
#
_symmetry.space_group_name_H-M   'P 1'
#
loop_
_entity.id
_entity.type
_entity.pdbx_description
1 polymer ?
#
loop_
_entity_poly.entity_id
_entity_poly.type
_entity_poly.pdbx_seq_one_letter_code
_entity_poly.pdbx_strand_id
1 'polypeptide(L)' 'MGLSLYFLVIIIILFGVVAVLIARTHKNNTYENLNIEEWDCPECGFHVQAGDTCIYCNANKD' A
#
# COMPACT_ATOMS: atom_id res chain seq x y z
N MET A 1 18.90 27.15 -31.62
CA MET A 1 18.35 26.03 -30.83
C MET A 1 16.89 25.85 -31.25
N GLY A 2 16.59 24.75 -31.93
CA GLY A 2 15.31 24.57 -32.64
C GLY A 2 14.14 24.29 -31.70
N LEU A 3 12.94 24.66 -32.14
CA LEU A 3 11.66 24.43 -31.47
C LEU A 3 11.49 22.99 -30.93
N SER A 4 12.09 22.00 -31.61
CA SER A 4 12.17 20.60 -31.19
C SER A 4 12.81 20.38 -29.81
N LEU A 5 13.88 21.11 -29.48
CA LEU A 5 14.54 20.99 -28.17
C LEU A 5 13.63 21.47 -27.02
N TYR A 6 12.83 22.51 -27.26
CA TYR A 6 11.86 22.99 -26.28
C TYR A 6 10.76 21.96 -26.01
N PHE A 7 10.26 21.30 -27.05
CA PHE A 7 9.29 20.21 -26.89
C PHE A 7 9.86 19.04 -26.08
N LEU A 8 11.12 18.65 -26.32
CA LEU A 8 11.77 17.58 -25.56
C LEU A 8 11.90 17.92 -24.07
N VAL A 9 12.28 19.16 -23.74
CA VAL A 9 12.38 19.61 -22.33
C VAL A 9 11.01 19.59 -21.65
N ILE A 10 9.96 20.07 -22.32
CA ILE A 10 8.59 20.06 -21.78
C ILE A 10 8.13 18.63 -21.48
N ILE A 11 8.39 17.68 -22.39
CA ILE A 11 8.03 16.27 -22.22
C ILE A 11 8.71 15.68 -20.98
N ILE A 12 10.01 15.95 -20.79
CA ILE A 12 10.77 15.46 -19.62
C ILE A 12 10.19 16.02 -18.32
N ILE A 13 9.84 17.32 -18.29
CA ILE A 13 9.23 17.95 -17.11
C ILE A 13 7.88 17.30 -16.79
N LEU A 14 7.03 17.06 -17.79
CA LEU A 14 5.73 16.41 -17.59
C LEU A 14 5.88 15.02 -16.98
N PHE A 15 6.80 14.19 -17.50
CA PHE A 15 7.07 12.87 -16.92
C PHE A 15 7.63 12.97 -15.50
N GLY A 16 8.51 13.94 -15.22
CA GLY A 16 9.03 14.18 -13.87
C GLY A 16 7.92 14.56 -12.87
N VAL A 17 7.00 15.45 -13.28
CA VAL A 17 5.84 15.83 -12.44
C VAL A 17 4.96 14.62 -12.15
N VAL A 18 4.62 13.83 -13.17
CA VAL A 18 3.81 12.60 -13.00
C VAL A 18 4.50 11.63 -12.04
N ALA A 19 5.81 11.40 -12.19
CA ALA A 19 6.58 10.53 -11.30
C ALA A 19 6.54 11.02 -9.84
N VAL A 20 6.68 12.34 -9.61
CA VAL A 20 6.60 12.94 -8.26
C VAL A 20 5.19 12.79 -7.68
N LEU A 21 4.15 12.97 -8.48
CA LEU A 21 2.76 12.80 -8.02
C LEU A 21 2.47 11.34 -7.63
N ILE A 22 2.95 10.37 -8.41
CA ILE A 22 2.84 8.94 -8.09
C ILE A 22 3.59 8.62 -6.79
N ALA A 23 4.82 9.10 -6.64
CA ALA A 23 5.62 8.88 -5.43
C ALA A 23 4.97 9.47 -4.16
N ARG A 24 4.27 10.59 -4.28
CA ARG A 24 3.56 11.22 -3.14
C ARG A 24 2.25 10.53 -2.78
N THR A 25 1.65 9.78 -3.70
CA THR A 25 0.34 9.15 -3.47
C THR A 25 0.41 7.98 -2.47
N HIS A 26 1.56 7.33 -2.31
CA HIS A 26 1.69 6.14 -1.47
C HIS A 26 2.45 6.42 -0.17
N LYS A 27 1.75 6.98 0.82
CA LYS A 27 2.20 6.97 2.22
C LYS A 27 1.08 6.65 3.21
N ASN A 28 0.18 5.72 2.83
CA ASN A 28 -0.72 5.09 3.79
C ASN A 28 0.02 3.89 4.38
N ASN A 29 0.60 4.09 5.56
CA ASN A 29 1.25 3.07 6.38
C ASN A 29 0.22 2.09 7.00
N THR A 30 -0.80 1.70 6.24
CA THR A 30 -1.91 0.85 6.69
C THR A 30 -1.42 -0.50 7.24
N TYR A 31 -0.22 -0.93 6.84
CA TYR A 31 0.38 -2.21 7.23
C TYR A 31 1.58 -2.06 8.18
N GLU A 32 1.95 -0.85 8.60
CA GLU A 32 3.15 -0.64 9.42
C GLU A 32 3.00 -1.25 10.84
N ASN A 33 1.75 -1.46 11.29
CA ASN A 33 1.42 -2.05 12.58
C ASN A 33 0.49 -3.27 12.46
N LEU A 34 0.43 -3.91 11.28
CA LEU A 34 -0.39 -5.12 11.14
C LEU A 34 0.34 -6.29 11.83
N ASN A 35 -0.31 -6.91 12.83
CA ASN A 35 0.18 -8.15 13.40
C ASN A 35 0.14 -9.25 12.34
N ILE A 36 1.29 -9.82 11.97
CA ILE A 36 1.40 -10.88 10.95
C ILE A 36 1.54 -12.27 11.57
N GLU A 37 1.45 -12.38 12.89
CA GLU A 37 1.56 -13.66 13.57
C GLU A 37 0.30 -14.49 13.32
N GLU A 38 0.47 -15.66 12.73
CA GLU A 38 -0.62 -16.57 12.42
C GLU A 38 -1.16 -17.24 13.69
N TRP A 39 -2.47 -17.47 13.74
CA TRP A 39 -3.12 -18.14 14.86
C TRP A 39 -4.41 -18.84 14.45
N ASP A 40 -4.73 -19.93 15.14
CA ASP A 40 -6.00 -20.62 14.95
C ASP A 40 -7.06 -20.03 15.88
N CYS A 41 -8.18 -19.59 15.29
CA CYS A 41 -9.26 -19.01 16.06
C CYS A 41 -9.90 -20.05 16.99
N PRO A 42 -9.95 -19.83 18.31
CA PRO A 42 -10.47 -20.82 19.25
C PRO A 42 -11.99 -21.02 19.13
N GLU A 43 -12.71 -20.03 18.60
CA GLU A 43 -14.16 -20.06 18.46
C GLU A 43 -14.63 -20.82 17.21
N CYS A 44 -13.95 -20.64 16.06
CA CYS A 44 -14.41 -21.20 14.78
C CYS A 44 -13.40 -22.09 14.07
N GLY A 45 -12.19 -22.25 14.59
CA GLY A 45 -11.14 -23.08 14.01
C GLY A 45 -10.53 -22.53 12.71
N PHE A 46 -10.84 -21.29 12.35
CA PHE A 46 -10.24 -20.64 11.18
C PHE A 46 -8.79 -20.23 11.44
N HIS A 47 -7.90 -20.51 10.49
CA HIS A 47 -6.49 -20.13 10.53
C HIS A 47 -6.30 -18.68 10.08
N VAL A 48 -6.19 -17.77 11.05
CA VAL A 48 -6.01 -16.33 10.83
C VAL A 48 -4.55 -16.07 10.45
N GLN A 49 -4.34 -15.45 9.28
CA GLN A 49 -3.01 -15.20 8.73
C GLN A 49 -2.41 -13.85 9.13
N ALA A 50 -3.26 -12.90 9.54
CA ALA A 50 -2.84 -11.59 10.01
C ALA A 50 -3.99 -10.90 10.77
N GLY A 51 -3.61 -10.04 11.72
CA GLY A 51 -4.50 -9.26 12.55
C GLY A 51 -4.94 -9.98 13.82
N ASP A 52 -5.47 -9.20 14.74
CA ASP A 52 -5.89 -9.68 16.06
C ASP A 52 -7.37 -10.06 16.11
N THR A 53 -8.10 -9.95 15.00
CA THR A 53 -9.54 -10.25 14.92
C THR A 53 -9.79 -11.27 13.82
N CYS A 54 -10.47 -12.37 14.16
CA CYS A 54 -10.88 -13.38 13.20
C CYS A 54 -11.93 -12.82 12.23
N ILE A 55 -11.66 -12.94 10.93
CA ILE A 55 -12.56 -12.44 9.87
C ILE A 55 -13.88 -13.22 9.75
N TYR A 56 -13.96 -14.43 10.33
CA TYR A 56 -15.13 -15.30 10.21
C TYR A 56 -16.11 -15.17 11.37
N CYS A 57 -15.62 -14.99 12.60
CA CYS A 57 -16.46 -14.95 13.80
C CYS A 57 -16.24 -13.72 14.68
N ASN A 58 -15.34 -12.81 14.29
CA ASN A 58 -14.99 -11.59 15.03
C ASN A 58 -14.40 -11.83 16.44
N ALA A 59 -14.00 -13.06 16.76
CA ALA A 59 -13.24 -13.34 17.98
C ALA A 59 -11.86 -12.65 17.90
N ASN A 60 -11.38 -12.15 19.03
CA ASN A 60 -10.04 -11.59 19.11
C ASN A 60 -9.01 -12.67 19.47
N LYS A 61 -7.75 -12.41 19.13
CA LYS A 61 -6.61 -13.20 19.58
C LYS A 61 -6.46 -13.01 21.10
N ASP A 62 -6.51 -14.10 21.86
CA ASP A 62 -6.35 -14.11 23.33
C ASP A 62 -4.92 -13.80 23.78
#